data_AF-A0A380DVL1-F1
#
_entry.id   AF-A0A380DVL1-F1
#
_cell.length_a   1.000
_cell.length_b   1.000
_cell.length_c   1.000
_cell.angle_alpha   90.00
_cell.angle_beta   90.00
_cell.angle_gamma   90.00
#
_symmetry.space_group_name_H-M   'P 1'
#
loop_
_entity.id
_entity.type
_entity.pdbx_description
1 polymer ?
#
loop_
_entity_poly.entity_id
_entity_poly.type
_entity_poly.pdbx_seq_one_letter_code
_entity_poly.pdbx_strand_id
1 'polypeptide(L)'
;MGENRDFEPTEQKIDNFKHSYGTILFYEDQDVVSGLQEQMPNYYDNFAIWSTQTNAMHQFAIWTALATKGIGASLQHYNPLVDEMTSNEFNIPKSWKLIAQMPFGDIR
;
A
#
# COMPACT_ATOMS: atom_id res chain seq x y z
N MET A 1 19.30 10.09 15.55
CA MET A 1 18.01 9.62 16.09
C MET A 1 18.30 9.09 17.50
N GLY A 2 17.57 9.54 18.53
CA GLY A 2 17.97 9.42 19.95
C GLY A 2 17.82 8.04 20.59
N GLU A 3 18.64 7.78 21.61
CA GLU A 3 18.95 6.49 22.25
C GLU A 3 17.87 5.88 23.18
N ASN A 4 16.62 6.35 23.16
CA ASN A 4 15.54 5.75 23.97
C ASN A 4 14.20 5.79 23.22
N ARG A 5 14.05 4.97 22.19
CA ARG A 5 12.73 4.61 21.66
C ARG A 5 12.42 3.20 22.11
N ASP A 6 11.35 3.06 22.88
CA ASP A 6 10.74 1.78 23.18
C ASP A 6 10.28 1.14 21.86
N PHE A 7 11.03 0.13 21.42
CA PHE A 7 10.84 -0.56 20.14
C PHE A 7 9.76 -1.65 20.25
N GLU A 8 9.42 -2.04 21.48
CA GLU A 8 8.52 -3.15 21.79
C GLU A 8 7.14 -3.02 21.11
N PRO A 9 6.47 -1.84 21.09
CA PRO A 9 5.17 -1.71 20.43
C PRO A 9 5.23 -1.85 18.90
N THR A 10 6.36 -1.49 18.29
CA THR A 10 6.56 -1.63 16.84
C THR A 10 6.87 -3.07 16.48
N GLU A 11 7.69 -3.74 17.29
CA GLU A 11 8.00 -5.15 17.17
C GLU A 11 6.76 -6.02 17.32
N GLN A 12 5.93 -5.78 18.34
CA GLN A 12 4.66 -6.49 18.53
C GLN A 12 3.70 -6.32 17.34
N LYS A 13 3.63 -5.13 16.74
CA LYS A 13 2.84 -4.91 15.51
C LYS A 13 3.39 -5.69 14.33
N ILE A 14 4.71 -5.67 14.12
CA ILE A 14 5.37 -6.42 13.04
C ILE A 14 5.15 -7.93 13.23
N ASP A 15 5.26 -8.44 14.45
CA ASP A 15 5.03 -9.85 14.75
C ASP A 15 3.57 -10.24 14.50
N ASN A 16 2.60 -9.38 14.79
CA ASN A 16 1.21 -9.64 14.41
C ASN A 16 1.05 -9.74 12.88
N PHE A 17 1.77 -8.94 12.10
CA PHE A 17 1.73 -9.04 10.63
C PHE A 17 2.43 -10.30 10.10
N LYS A 18 3.48 -10.80 10.75
CA LYS A 18 4.14 -12.07 10.35
C LYS A 18 3.21 -13.28 10.44
N HIS A 19 2.18 -13.21 11.30
CA HIS A 19 1.17 -14.26 11.41
C HIS A 19 0.06 -14.15 10.35
N SER A 20 0.08 -13.12 9.51
CA SER A 20 -0.77 -13.05 8.32
C SER A 20 -0.35 -14.12 7.30
N TYR A 21 -1.29 -14.57 6.49
CA TYR A 21 -1.02 -15.52 5.41
C TYR A 21 -0.21 -14.86 4.28
N GLY A 22 -0.45 -13.57 4.04
CA GLY A 22 0.27 -12.78 3.06
C GLY A 22 -0.05 -11.29 3.18
N THR A 23 0.62 -10.49 2.36
CA THR A 23 0.40 -9.03 2.30
C THR A 23 0.17 -8.61 0.85
N ILE A 24 -0.89 -7.84 0.61
CA ILE A 24 -1.16 -7.20 -0.67
C ILE A 24 -0.51 -5.80 -0.65
N LEU A 25 0.30 -5.49 -1.67
CA LEU A 25 0.93 -4.18 -1.82
C LEU A 25 0.19 -3.39 -2.91
N PHE A 26 -0.26 -2.19 -2.58
CA PHE A 26 -1.01 -1.33 -3.50
C PHE A 26 -0.11 -0.26 -4.08
N TYR A 27 0.01 -0.21 -5.40
CA TYR A 27 0.85 0.75 -6.11
C TYR A 27 0.03 1.64 -7.05
N GLU A 28 0.56 2.81 -7.36
CA GLU A 28 0.08 3.68 -8.44
C GLU A 28 1.24 3.99 -9.40
N ASP A 29 1.03 3.71 -10.69
CA ASP A 29 2.01 3.98 -11.74
C ASP A 29 2.06 5.47 -12.08
N GLN A 30 3.13 6.14 -11.65
CA GLN A 30 3.28 7.58 -11.85
C GLN A 30 3.53 7.95 -13.32
N ASP A 31 4.05 7.04 -14.15
CA ASP A 31 4.26 7.33 -15.58
C ASP A 31 2.91 7.49 -16.29
N VAL A 32 1.92 6.68 -15.92
CA VAL A 32 0.55 6.78 -16.45
C VAL A 32 -0.12 8.08 -15.99
N VAL A 33 0.01 8.41 -14.71
CA VAL A 33 -0.56 9.66 -14.16
C VAL A 33 0.05 10.87 -14.87
N SER A 34 1.38 10.94 -14.98
CA SER A 34 2.06 12.03 -15.69
C SER A 34 1.72 12.07 -17.18
N GLY A 35 1.62 10.93 -17.85
CA GLY A 35 1.19 10.87 -19.25
C GLY A 35 -0.21 11.43 -19.47
N LEU A 36 -1.17 11.14 -18.57
CA LEU A 36 -2.52 11.70 -18.64
C LEU A 36 -2.55 13.20 -18.35
N GLN A 37 -1.72 13.65 -17.40
CA GLN A 37 -1.54 15.07 -17.08
C GLN A 37 -1.05 15.88 -18.29
N GLU A 38 -0.08 15.35 -19.04
CA GLU A 38 0.45 15.97 -20.25
C GLU A 38 -0.56 15.96 -21.40
N GLN A 39 -1.29 14.86 -21.59
CA GLN A 39 -2.28 14.71 -22.65
C GLN A 39 -3.54 15.55 -22.42
N MET A 40 -3.92 15.78 -21.16
CA MET A 40 -5.16 16.49 -20.79
C MET A 40 -4.90 17.59 -19.74
N PRO A 41 -4.19 18.68 -20.09
CA PRO A 41 -3.75 19.70 -19.13
C PRO A 41 -4.88 20.39 -18.35
N ASN A 42 -6.08 20.48 -18.93
CA ASN A 42 -7.26 21.04 -18.25
C ASN A 42 -7.64 20.28 -16.98
N TYR A 43 -7.23 19.01 -16.86
CA TYR A 43 -7.49 18.15 -15.71
C TYR A 43 -6.21 17.74 -14.98
N TYR A 44 -5.09 18.43 -15.22
CA TYR A 44 -3.77 18.09 -14.69
C TYR A 44 -3.79 17.75 -13.19
N ASP A 45 -4.36 18.64 -12.37
CA ASP A 45 -4.40 18.45 -10.91
C ASP A 45 -5.34 17.32 -10.49
N ASN A 46 -6.30 16.94 -11.33
CA ASN A 46 -7.29 15.91 -11.00
C ASN A 46 -6.74 14.49 -11.14
N PHE A 47 -5.81 14.23 -12.06
CA PHE A 47 -5.32 12.85 -12.29
C PHE A 47 -4.63 12.24 -11.07
N ALA A 48 -3.85 13.03 -10.33
CA ALA A 48 -3.24 12.56 -9.08
C ALA A 48 -4.30 12.24 -8.01
N ILE A 49 -5.37 13.03 -7.96
CA ILE A 49 -6.51 12.82 -7.04
C ILE A 49 -7.27 11.55 -7.42
N TRP A 50 -7.61 11.39 -8.70
CA TRP A 50 -8.35 10.22 -9.19
C TRP A 50 -7.54 8.94 -9.08
N SER A 51 -6.23 8.98 -9.29
CA SER A 51 -5.31 7.87 -9.02
C SER A 51 -5.40 7.43 -7.55
N THR A 52 -5.30 8.38 -6.60
CA THR A 52 -5.41 8.08 -5.16
C THR A 52 -6.79 7.52 -4.79
N GLN A 53 -7.88 8.11 -5.31
CA GLN A 53 -9.24 7.64 -5.08
C GLN A 53 -9.46 6.23 -5.61
N THR A 54 -8.98 5.97 -6.82
CA THR A 54 -9.06 4.66 -7.46
C THR A 54 -8.29 3.63 -6.65
N ASN A 55 -7.09 3.96 -6.14
CA ASN A 55 -6.34 3.07 -5.27
C ASN A 55 -7.12 2.70 -4.00
N ALA A 56 -7.71 3.70 -3.32
CA ALA A 56 -8.52 3.48 -2.13
C ALA A 56 -9.78 2.63 -2.42
N MET A 57 -10.41 2.81 -3.57
CA MET A 57 -11.53 1.96 -4.01
C MET A 57 -11.10 0.50 -4.19
N HIS A 58 -9.93 0.26 -4.78
CA HIS A 58 -9.38 -1.10 -4.89
C HIS A 58 -9.09 -1.72 -3.52
N GLN A 59 -8.47 -0.97 -2.61
CA GLN A 59 -8.24 -1.43 -1.23
C GLN A 59 -9.56 -1.84 -0.56
N PHE A 60 -10.59 -1.01 -0.65
CA PHE A 60 -11.90 -1.31 -0.09
C PHE A 60 -12.56 -2.53 -0.74
N ALA A 61 -12.55 -2.61 -2.08
CA ALA A 61 -13.16 -3.71 -2.82
C ALA A 61 -12.48 -5.05 -2.51
N ILE A 62 -11.16 -5.09 -2.45
CA ILE A 62 -10.39 -6.29 -2.15
C ILE A 62 -10.59 -6.71 -0.69
N TRP A 63 -10.54 -5.79 0.27
CA TRP A 63 -10.81 -6.11 1.67
C TRP A 63 -12.23 -6.67 1.83
N THR A 64 -13.22 -6.04 1.20
CA THR A 64 -14.60 -6.55 1.21
C THR A 64 -14.69 -7.96 0.64
N ALA A 65 -14.01 -8.22 -0.49
CA ALA A 65 -13.97 -9.55 -1.10
C ALA A 65 -13.35 -10.60 -0.17
N LEU A 66 -12.22 -10.29 0.48
CA LEU A 66 -11.59 -11.16 1.50
C LEU A 66 -12.56 -11.44 2.66
N ALA A 67 -13.24 -10.41 3.15
CA ALA A 67 -14.21 -10.53 4.23
C ALA A 67 -15.39 -11.45 3.86
N THR A 68 -15.87 -11.42 2.61
CA THR A 68 -16.93 -12.35 2.14
C THR A 68 -16.52 -13.82 2.18
N LYS A 69 -15.21 -14.09 2.26
CA LYS A 69 -14.63 -15.43 2.38
C LYS A 69 -14.20 -15.76 3.81
N GLY A 70 -14.51 -14.91 4.79
CA GLY A 70 -14.10 -15.09 6.18
C GLY A 70 -12.61 -14.83 6.42
N ILE A 71 -11.93 -14.12 5.50
CA ILE A 71 -10.53 -13.76 5.63
C ILE A 71 -10.43 -12.36 6.25
N GLY A 72 -9.71 -12.25 7.37
CA GLY A 72 -9.41 -10.99 8.02
C GLY A 72 -8.30 -10.24 7.29
N ALA A 73 -8.33 -8.91 7.36
CA ALA A 73 -7.26 -8.07 6.84
C ALA A 73 -7.13 -6.79 7.68
N SER A 74 -6.00 -6.11 7.54
CA SER A 74 -5.77 -4.77 8.08
C SER A 74 -5.06 -3.91 7.04
N LEU A 75 -5.13 -2.59 7.15
CA LEU A 75 -4.48 -1.68 6.21
C LEU A 75 -3.38 -0.87 6.91
N GLN A 76 -2.15 -0.94 6.39
CA GLN A 76 -0.95 -0.32 6.94
C GLN A 76 -0.34 0.65 5.92
N HIS A 77 0.42 1.61 6.45
CA HIS A 77 1.10 2.65 5.67
C HIS A 77 2.53 2.85 6.20
N TYR A 78 3.39 1.86 5.98
CA TYR A 78 4.82 1.93 6.34
C TYR A 78 5.67 2.63 5.28
N ASN A 79 5.07 3.06 4.18
CA ASN A 79 5.70 3.91 3.18
C ASN A 79 6.13 5.26 3.81
N PRO A 80 7.28 5.83 3.40
CA PRO A 80 8.19 5.32 2.37
C PRO A 80 9.26 4.33 2.89
N LEU A 81 9.21 3.92 4.16
CA LEU A 81 10.31 3.17 4.80
C LEU A 81 10.60 1.82 4.14
N VAL A 82 9.59 1.19 3.55
CA VAL A 82 9.68 -0.14 2.93
C VAL A 82 9.73 -0.10 1.41
N ASP A 83 9.59 1.09 0.80
CA ASP A 83 9.38 1.24 -0.65
C ASP A 83 10.58 0.74 -1.45
N GLU A 84 11.80 1.17 -1.10
CA GLU A 84 13.02 0.77 -1.81
C GLU A 84 13.28 -0.74 -1.69
N MET A 85 13.13 -1.28 -0.48
CA MET A 85 13.35 -2.70 -0.23
C MET A 85 12.37 -3.58 -0.99
N THR A 86 11.07 -3.24 -0.94
CA THR A 86 10.02 -4.00 -1.65
C THR A 86 10.15 -3.86 -3.17
N SER A 87 10.47 -2.66 -3.68
CA SER A 87 10.68 -2.45 -5.11
C SER A 87 11.84 -3.26 -5.65
N ASN A 88 12.96 -3.31 -4.93
CA ASN A 88 14.14 -4.08 -5.33
C ASN A 88 13.89 -5.59 -5.24
N GLU A 89 13.31 -6.08 -4.14
CA GLU A 89 13.07 -7.51 -3.92
C GLU A 89 12.16 -8.11 -5.00
N PHE A 90 11.11 -7.38 -5.38
CA PHE A 90 10.11 -7.87 -6.34
C PHE A 90 10.29 -7.31 -7.76
N ASN A 91 11.39 -6.61 -8.04
CA ASN A 91 11.67 -5.95 -9.33
C ASN A 91 10.51 -5.05 -9.81
N ILE A 92 9.90 -4.31 -8.89
CA ILE A 92 8.80 -3.39 -9.20
C ILE A 92 9.37 -2.16 -9.94
N PRO A 93 8.72 -1.67 -11.02
CA PRO A 93 9.16 -0.47 -11.72
C PRO A 93 9.32 0.73 -10.79
N LYS A 94 10.36 1.54 -11.01
CA LYS A 94 10.63 2.73 -10.17
C LYS A 94 9.53 3.79 -10.22
N SER A 95 8.74 3.82 -11.29
CA SER A 95 7.59 4.71 -11.44
C SER A 95 6.39 4.28 -10.60
N TRP A 96 6.37 3.05 -10.08
CA TRP A 96 5.29 2.58 -9.23
C TRP A 96 5.50 3.07 -7.80
N LYS A 97 4.60 3.95 -7.36
CA LYS A 97 4.61 4.48 -6.01
C LYS A 97 3.79 3.58 -5.09
N LEU A 98 4.40 3.07 -4.01
CA LEU A 98 3.69 2.30 -3.00
C LEU A 98 2.73 3.22 -2.22
N ILE A 99 1.47 2.81 -2.13
CA ILE A 99 0.40 3.56 -1.46
C ILE A 99 0.07 2.94 -0.10
N ALA A 100 -0.11 1.63 -0.03
CA ALA A 100 -0.50 0.93 1.20
C ALA A 100 -0.10 -0.55 1.17
N GLN A 101 -0.14 -1.19 2.35
CA GLN A 101 0.11 -2.62 2.53
C GLN A 101 -1.06 -3.24 3.30
N MET A 102 -1.62 -4.34 2.82
CA MET A 102 -2.73 -5.04 3.46
C MET A 102 -2.35 -6.48 3.81
N PRO A 103 -1.85 -6.71 5.05
CA PRO A 103 -1.73 -8.05 5.60
C PRO A 103 -3.12 -8.69 5.71
N PHE A 104 -3.25 -9.94 5.26
CA PHE A 104 -4.49 -10.71 5.31
C PHE A 104 -4.26 -12.16 5.78
N GLY A 105 -5.26 -12.77 6.40
CA GLY A 105 -5.18 -14.13 6.93
C GLY A 105 -6.41 -14.52 7.74
N ASP A 106 -6.28 -15.53 8.60
CA ASP A 106 -7.38 -15.96 9.46
C ASP A 106 -7.80 -14.85 10.43
N ILE A 107 -9.11 -14.76 10.67
CA ILE A 107 -9.67 -13.87 11.69
C ILE A 107 -9.29 -14.45 13.07
N ARG A 108 -8.62 -13.65 13.90
CA ARG A 108 -8.23 -14.00 15.27
C ARG A 108 -8.74 -12.95 16.25
#